data_AF-A0A6B2H4I0-F1
#
_entry.id   AF-A0A6B2H4I0-F1
#
_cell.length_a   1.000
_cell.length_b   1.000
_cell.length_c   1.000
_cell.angle_alpha   90.00
_cell.angle_beta   90.00
_cell.angle_gamma   90.00
#
_symmetry.space_group_name_H-M   'P 1'
#
loop_
_entity.id
_entity.type
_entity.pdbx_description
1 polymer ?
#
loop_
_entity_poly.entity_id
_entity_poly.type
_entity_poly.pdbx_seq_one_letter_code
_entity_poly.pdbx_strand_id
1 'polypeptide(L)'
;MASAFAHALAALTIGKTYSGNYTSPKFWLLGIACTIVPDADVVMFKFGVPYEHMLGHRGFSHSLVFAGILGVIATALFYRNIKLTSRKGLLFILFFTLCTASHSLLDALTNGGLGVAVFAPFDNTRYFLPWRPIQVSPIGVGNFFSEWGWRVIKKRTGLGRDVDYSLCITGQNVKNHKRKSNLEGTKKTSSVRSSLLRVIRVYKLSYWLSYTGK
;
A
#
# COMPACT_ATOMS: atom_id res chain seq x y z
N MET A 1 6.45 -4.50 -2.64
CA MET A 1 5.16 -3.82 -2.85
C MET A 1 5.02 -2.59 -1.98
N ALA A 2 4.17 -1.64 -2.36
CA ALA A 2 3.70 -0.58 -1.47
C ALA A 2 2.86 -1.21 -0.34
N SER A 3 2.58 -0.45 0.73
CA SER A 3 1.86 -1.01 1.86
C SER A 3 0.39 -1.25 1.53
N ALA A 4 -0.22 -2.28 2.10
CA ALA A 4 -1.66 -2.56 1.96
C ALA A 4 -2.53 -1.34 2.33
N PHE A 5 -2.07 -0.49 3.26
CA PHE A 5 -2.73 0.77 3.60
C PHE A 5 -2.71 1.80 2.46
N ALA A 6 -1.61 1.88 1.70
CA ALA A 6 -1.52 2.77 0.54
C ALA A 6 -2.48 2.32 -0.57
N HIS A 7 -2.56 1.01 -0.81
CA HIS A 7 -3.49 0.41 -1.78
C HIS A 7 -4.95 0.62 -1.38
N ALA A 8 -5.30 0.37 -0.12
CA ALA A 8 -6.63 0.64 0.40
C ALA A 8 -7.01 2.13 0.29
N LEU A 9 -6.06 3.04 0.57
CA LEU A 9 -6.28 4.47 0.41
C LEU A 9 -6.53 4.86 -1.06
N ALA A 10 -5.83 4.24 -2.02
CA ALA A 10 -6.07 4.47 -3.44
C ALA A 10 -7.49 4.07 -3.88
N ALA A 11 -8.02 2.93 -3.38
CA ALA A 11 -9.42 2.58 -3.63
C ALA A 11 -10.39 3.63 -3.07
N LEU A 12 -10.11 4.17 -1.88
CA LEU A 12 -10.94 5.21 -1.26
C LEU A 12 -10.94 6.51 -2.06
N THR A 13 -9.78 6.94 -2.57
CA THR A 13 -9.67 8.17 -3.37
C THR A 13 -10.35 8.03 -4.72
N ILE A 14 -10.16 6.90 -5.42
CA ILE A 14 -10.82 6.62 -6.70
C ILE A 14 -12.33 6.55 -6.51
N GLY A 15 -12.82 5.85 -5.48
CA GLY A 15 -14.27 5.71 -5.26
C GLY A 15 -14.95 7.04 -4.95
N LYS A 16 -14.21 8.04 -4.44
CA LYS A 16 -14.77 9.36 -4.13
C LYS A 16 -15.11 10.18 -5.37
N THR A 17 -14.59 9.81 -6.55
CA THR A 17 -14.95 10.44 -7.83
C THR A 17 -16.30 9.94 -8.37
N TYR A 18 -16.89 8.90 -7.76
CA TYR A 18 -18.19 8.36 -8.13
C TYR A 18 -19.31 9.05 -7.33
N SER A 19 -20.47 9.23 -7.99
CA SER A 19 -21.64 9.82 -7.32
C SER A 19 -22.16 8.89 -6.21
N GLY A 20 -22.71 9.48 -5.14
CA GLY A 20 -23.21 8.77 -3.96
C GLY A 20 -24.23 7.66 -4.27
N ASN A 21 -24.98 7.80 -5.36
CA ASN A 21 -25.96 6.81 -5.82
C ASN A 21 -25.33 5.49 -6.31
N TYR A 22 -24.01 5.47 -6.53
CA TYR A 22 -23.24 4.30 -6.94
C TYR A 22 -22.41 3.70 -5.80
N THR A 23 -22.18 4.45 -4.72
CA THR A 23 -21.25 4.08 -3.64
C THR A 23 -21.97 3.43 -2.46
N SER A 24 -22.02 2.09 -2.43
CA SER A 24 -22.51 1.31 -1.28
C SER A 24 -21.34 0.75 -0.44
N PRO A 25 -21.56 0.27 0.79
CA PRO A 25 -20.50 -0.38 1.57
C PRO A 25 -19.83 -1.54 0.81
N LYS A 26 -20.62 -2.32 0.06
CA LYS A 26 -20.14 -3.39 -0.82
C LYS A 26 -19.20 -2.88 -1.91
N PHE A 27 -19.52 -1.74 -2.53
CA PHE A 27 -18.68 -1.10 -3.55
C PHE A 27 -17.28 -0.78 -3.00
N TRP A 28 -17.23 -0.18 -1.81
CA TRP A 28 -15.95 0.16 -1.17
C TRP A 28 -15.13 -1.07 -0.79
N LEU A 29 -15.76 -2.09 -0.20
CA LEU A 29 -15.08 -3.33 0.19
C LEU A 29 -14.50 -4.06 -1.03
N LEU A 30 -15.27 -4.15 -2.12
CA LEU A 30 -14.80 -4.76 -3.36
C LEU A 30 -13.70 -3.94 -4.02
N GLY A 31 -13.77 -2.61 -3.97
CA GLY A 31 -12.69 -1.74 -4.47
C GLY A 31 -11.38 -1.97 -3.73
N ILE A 32 -11.43 -2.01 -2.38
CA ILE A 32 -10.25 -2.33 -1.56
C ILE A 32 -9.73 -3.74 -1.87
N ALA A 33 -10.62 -4.73 -1.98
CA ALA A 33 -10.22 -6.08 -2.35
C ALA A 33 -9.49 -6.12 -3.71
N CYS A 34 -10.00 -5.39 -4.71
CA CYS A 34 -9.39 -5.30 -6.05
C CYS A 34 -7.98 -4.68 -6.03
N THR A 35 -7.64 -3.88 -5.01
CA THR A 35 -6.28 -3.35 -4.82
C THR A 35 -5.34 -4.34 -4.13
N ILE A 36 -5.83 -5.44 -3.57
CA ILE A 36 -5.00 -6.41 -2.83
C ILE A 36 -4.83 -7.71 -3.65
N VAL A 37 -5.83 -8.05 -4.47
CA VAL A 37 -5.84 -9.27 -5.29
C VAL A 37 -4.55 -9.48 -6.13
N PRO A 38 -3.94 -8.46 -6.75
CA PRO A 38 -2.72 -8.66 -7.54
C PRO A 38 -1.58 -9.38 -6.79
N ASP A 39 -1.35 -9.08 -5.51
CA ASP A 39 -0.27 -9.72 -4.73
C ASP A 39 -0.63 -11.12 -4.24
N ALA A 40 -1.84 -11.62 -4.48
CA ALA A 40 -2.15 -13.02 -4.24
C ALA A 40 -1.28 -13.93 -5.13
N ASP A 41 -0.65 -13.39 -6.17
CA ASP A 41 0.36 -14.04 -7.02
C ASP A 41 1.57 -14.58 -6.25
N VAL A 42 1.84 -14.12 -5.01
CA VAL A 42 2.90 -14.69 -4.16
C VAL A 42 2.65 -16.16 -3.82
N VAL A 43 1.42 -16.64 -3.98
CA VAL A 43 1.10 -18.07 -3.86
C VAL A 43 1.81 -18.89 -4.94
N MET A 44 2.10 -18.30 -6.10
CA MET A 44 2.78 -18.98 -7.22
C MET A 44 4.20 -19.41 -6.86
N PHE A 45 4.84 -18.75 -5.89
CA PHE A 45 6.12 -19.20 -5.34
C PHE A 45 6.03 -20.59 -4.69
N LYS A 46 4.89 -20.91 -4.06
CA LYS A 46 4.67 -22.26 -3.49
C LYS A 46 4.52 -23.33 -4.56
N PHE A 47 4.14 -22.94 -5.76
CA PHE A 47 4.06 -23.81 -6.93
C PHE A 47 5.38 -23.83 -7.74
N GLY A 48 6.46 -23.23 -7.21
CA GLY A 48 7.78 -23.23 -7.85
C GLY A 48 7.94 -22.22 -8.98
N VAL A 49 7.00 -21.29 -9.18
CA VAL A 49 7.10 -20.25 -10.20
C VAL A 49 8.10 -19.18 -9.72
N PRO A 50 9.17 -18.88 -10.49
CA PRO A 50 10.16 -17.88 -10.07
C PRO A 50 9.62 -16.45 -10.21
N TYR A 51 10.21 -15.49 -9.49
CA TYR A 51 9.77 -14.10 -9.44
C TYR A 51 9.80 -13.40 -10.82
N GLU A 52 10.80 -13.71 -11.64
CA GLU A 52 10.95 -13.15 -12.99
C GLU A 52 9.91 -13.68 -14.00
N HIS A 53 9.27 -14.80 -13.69
CA HIS A 53 8.32 -15.44 -14.60
C HIS A 53 7.12 -14.52 -14.85
N MET A 54 6.45 -14.68 -15.99
CA MET A 54 5.24 -13.90 -16.30
C MET A 54 4.13 -14.10 -15.26
N LEU A 55 4.02 -15.30 -14.70
CA LEU A 55 3.09 -15.61 -13.59
C LEU A 55 3.70 -15.41 -12.20
N GLY A 56 4.96 -14.99 -12.12
CA GLY A 56 5.61 -14.63 -10.87
C GLY A 56 5.07 -13.31 -10.32
N HIS A 57 5.50 -12.97 -9.10
CA HIS A 57 5.09 -11.72 -8.45
C HIS A 57 5.40 -10.51 -9.35
N ARG A 58 4.51 -9.50 -9.37
CA ARG A 58 4.62 -8.31 -10.26
C ARG A 58 4.59 -8.59 -11.78
N GLY A 59 4.22 -9.81 -12.15
CA GLY A 59 4.00 -10.24 -13.53
C GLY A 59 2.59 -9.89 -14.04
N PHE A 60 1.91 -10.87 -14.62
CA PHE A 60 0.60 -10.74 -15.26
C PHE A 60 -0.48 -10.15 -14.33
N SER A 61 -0.49 -10.52 -13.05
CA SER A 61 -1.39 -9.99 -12.01
C SER A 61 -1.32 -8.46 -11.87
N HIS A 62 -0.19 -7.84 -12.25
CA HIS A 62 0.03 -6.41 -12.16
C HIS A 62 -0.07 -5.71 -13.54
N SER A 63 -0.60 -6.39 -14.55
CA SER A 63 -0.83 -5.82 -15.88
C SER A 63 -2.16 -5.04 -15.98
N LEU A 64 -2.26 -4.15 -16.96
CA LEU A 64 -3.53 -3.48 -17.29
C LEU A 64 -4.58 -4.46 -17.83
N VAL A 65 -4.13 -5.52 -18.53
CA VAL A 65 -5.02 -6.57 -19.04
C VAL A 65 -5.68 -7.30 -17.88
N PHE A 66 -4.90 -7.71 -16.88
CA PHE A 66 -5.43 -8.34 -15.68
C PHE A 66 -6.37 -7.41 -14.90
N ALA A 67 -6.02 -6.13 -14.78
CA ALA A 67 -6.90 -5.13 -14.15
C ALA A 67 -8.27 -5.04 -14.83
N GLY A 68 -8.30 -5.02 -16.17
CA GLY A 68 -9.55 -5.02 -16.94
C GLY A 68 -10.35 -6.30 -16.76
N ILE A 69 -9.70 -7.46 -16.86
CA ILE A 69 -10.33 -8.78 -16.65
C ILE A 69 -10.94 -8.86 -15.26
N LEU A 70 -10.17 -8.49 -14.22
CA LEU A 70 -10.64 -8.52 -12.84
C LEU A 70 -11.80 -7.55 -12.62
N GLY A 71 -11.79 -6.37 -13.25
CA GLY A 71 -12.91 -5.42 -13.19
C GLY A 71 -14.21 -5.96 -13.80
N VAL A 72 -14.11 -6.67 -14.92
CA VAL A 72 -15.25 -7.37 -15.55
C VAL A 72 -15.74 -8.50 -14.65
N ILE A 73 -14.84 -9.35 -14.15
CA ILE A 73 -15.18 -10.47 -13.27
C ILE A 73 -15.85 -9.98 -11.98
N ALA A 74 -15.27 -8.97 -11.31
CA ALA A 74 -15.82 -8.41 -10.09
C ALA A 74 -17.23 -7.84 -10.32
N THR A 75 -17.43 -7.11 -11.42
CA THR A 75 -18.76 -6.59 -11.76
C THR A 75 -19.75 -7.72 -12.06
N ALA A 76 -19.36 -8.69 -12.88
CA ALA A 76 -20.22 -9.81 -13.26
C ALA A 76 -20.62 -10.69 -12.05
N LEU A 77 -19.68 -10.98 -11.16
CA LEU A 77 -19.92 -11.85 -10.01
C LEU A 77 -20.75 -11.15 -8.92
N PHE A 78 -20.43 -9.89 -8.60
CA PHE A 78 -21.01 -9.20 -7.46
C PHE A 78 -22.19 -8.28 -7.82
N TYR A 79 -22.37 -7.92 -9.09
CA TYR A 79 -23.45 -7.05 -9.57
C TYR A 79 -24.27 -7.71 -10.69
N ARG A 80 -24.58 -9.01 -10.52
CA ARG A 80 -25.31 -9.86 -11.51
C ARG A 80 -26.58 -9.23 -12.09
N ASN A 81 -27.30 -8.42 -11.31
CA ASN A 81 -28.55 -7.78 -11.74
C ASN A 81 -28.31 -6.56 -12.65
N ILE A 82 -27.06 -6.19 -12.93
CA ILE A 82 -26.68 -5.04 -13.74
C ILE A 82 -26.05 -5.57 -15.03
N LYS A 83 -26.60 -5.17 -16.18
CA LYS A 83 -26.01 -5.49 -17.48
C LYS A 83 -24.62 -4.86 -17.57
N LEU A 84 -23.60 -5.64 -17.94
CA LEU A 84 -22.22 -5.16 -18.07
C LEU A 84 -22.09 -4.02 -19.09
N THR A 85 -22.90 -4.04 -20.14
CA THR A 85 -22.96 -3.01 -21.19
C THR A 85 -23.74 -1.76 -20.79
N SER A 86 -24.47 -1.79 -19.66
CA SER A 86 -25.17 -0.60 -19.18
C SER A 86 -24.18 0.44 -18.67
N ARG A 87 -24.56 1.73 -18.68
CA ARG A 87 -23.74 2.82 -18.11
C ARG A 87 -23.28 2.51 -16.68
N LYS A 88 -24.16 1.95 -15.85
CA LYS A 88 -23.83 1.55 -14.47
C LYS A 88 -22.85 0.39 -14.42
N GLY A 89 -23.01 -0.61 -15.29
CA GLY A 89 -22.08 -1.74 -15.43
C GLY A 89 -20.69 -1.28 -15.85
N LEU A 90 -20.60 -0.44 -16.89
CA LEU A 90 -19.34 0.13 -17.37
C LEU A 90 -18.64 0.97 -16.30
N LEU A 91 -19.38 1.76 -15.52
CA LEU A 91 -18.83 2.51 -14.40
C LEU A 91 -18.25 1.60 -13.30
N PHE A 92 -18.88 0.48 -12.99
CA PHE A 92 -18.32 -0.48 -12.03
C PHE A 92 -17.10 -1.21 -12.57
N ILE A 93 -17.12 -1.62 -13.84
CA ILE A 93 -15.95 -2.21 -14.50
C ILE A 93 -14.78 -1.24 -14.46
N LEU A 94 -15.02 0.02 -14.83
CA LEU A 94 -14.00 1.07 -14.81
C LEU A 94 -13.47 1.29 -13.38
N PHE A 95 -14.35 1.37 -12.39
CA PHE A 95 -13.95 1.54 -10.99
C PHE A 95 -13.01 0.42 -10.53
N PHE A 96 -13.41 -0.84 -10.68
CA PHE A 96 -12.60 -1.98 -10.23
C PHE A 96 -11.30 -2.10 -11.04
N THR A 97 -11.34 -1.81 -12.34
CA THR A 97 -10.14 -1.74 -13.19
C THR A 97 -9.16 -0.68 -12.68
N LEU A 98 -9.65 0.53 -12.36
CA LEU A 98 -8.81 1.61 -11.83
C LEU A 98 -8.24 1.27 -10.44
N CYS A 99 -9.04 0.63 -9.57
CA CYS A 99 -8.54 0.12 -8.30
C CYS A 99 -7.38 -0.86 -8.53
N THR A 100 -7.56 -1.88 -9.35
CA THR A 100 -6.50 -2.85 -9.62
C THR A 100 -5.29 -2.23 -10.32
N ALA A 101 -5.50 -1.35 -11.31
CA ALA A 101 -4.39 -0.65 -11.98
C ALA A 101 -3.63 0.29 -11.03
N SER A 102 -4.29 0.87 -10.02
CA SER A 102 -3.62 1.69 -9.00
C SER A 102 -2.64 0.89 -8.17
N HIS A 103 -2.86 -0.43 -8.02
CA HIS A 103 -1.91 -1.33 -7.40
C HIS A 103 -0.58 -1.35 -8.14
N SER A 104 -0.64 -1.67 -9.43
CA SER A 104 0.51 -1.68 -10.35
C SER A 104 1.24 -0.35 -10.36
N LEU A 105 0.49 0.76 -10.37
CA LEU A 105 1.05 2.11 -10.36
C LEU A 105 1.83 2.40 -9.07
N LEU A 106 1.23 2.09 -7.91
CA LEU A 106 1.89 2.28 -6.61
C LEU A 106 3.14 1.40 -6.48
N ASP A 107 3.09 0.19 -7.02
CA ASP A 107 4.23 -0.72 -7.04
C ASP A 107 5.35 -0.26 -7.97
N ALA A 108 5.03 0.35 -9.11
CA ALA A 108 6.00 0.98 -10.00
C ALA A 108 6.66 2.25 -9.39
N LEU A 109 6.03 2.89 -8.39
CA LEU A 109 6.59 3.99 -7.60
C LEU A 109 7.49 3.49 -6.44
N THR A 110 7.59 2.18 -6.22
CA THR A 110 8.47 1.64 -5.18
C THR A 110 9.94 1.66 -5.61
N ASN A 111 10.84 1.81 -4.64
CA ASN A 111 12.29 1.83 -4.87
C ASN A 111 12.97 0.45 -4.72
N GLY A 112 12.22 -0.66 -4.76
CA GLY A 112 12.77 -2.01 -4.61
C GLY A 112 11.88 -3.11 -5.17
N GLY A 113 12.44 -4.32 -5.25
CA GLY A 113 11.85 -5.46 -5.97
C GLY A 113 12.12 -5.41 -7.48
N LEU A 114 11.35 -6.18 -8.25
CA LEU A 114 11.30 -6.03 -9.71
C LEU A 114 10.30 -4.95 -10.08
N GLY A 115 10.44 -4.32 -11.24
CA GLY A 115 9.40 -3.42 -11.75
C GLY A 115 8.07 -4.15 -11.96
N VAL A 116 7.13 -3.50 -12.61
CA VAL A 116 5.81 -4.07 -12.88
C VAL A 116 5.65 -4.37 -14.37
N ALA A 117 5.14 -5.56 -14.71
CA ALA A 117 4.79 -5.90 -16.09
C ALA A 117 3.43 -5.32 -16.49
N VAL A 118 3.41 -4.01 -16.72
CA VAL A 118 2.21 -3.25 -17.09
C VAL A 118 1.56 -3.78 -18.37
N PHE A 119 2.37 -4.24 -19.33
CA PHE A 119 1.95 -4.68 -20.66
C PHE A 119 1.85 -6.22 -20.82
N ALA A 120 1.98 -7.00 -19.75
CA ALA A 120 1.72 -8.43 -19.84
C ALA A 120 0.26 -8.69 -20.26
N PRO A 121 -0.03 -9.76 -21.02
CA PRO A 121 0.87 -10.86 -21.39
C PRO A 121 1.69 -10.63 -22.68
N PHE A 122 1.58 -9.45 -23.30
CA PHE A 122 2.26 -9.16 -24.56
C PHE A 122 3.74 -8.86 -24.39
N ASP A 123 4.09 -8.17 -23.30
CA ASP A 123 5.45 -7.88 -22.92
C ASP A 123 5.65 -8.08 -21.41
N ASN A 124 6.67 -8.85 -21.06
CA ASN A 124 7.01 -9.17 -19.67
C ASN A 124 8.00 -8.16 -19.05
N THR A 125 8.41 -7.12 -19.80
CA THR A 125 9.30 -6.06 -19.32
C THR A 125 8.81 -5.44 -18.02
N ARG A 126 9.72 -5.27 -17.06
CA ARG A 126 9.42 -4.80 -15.71
C ARG A 126 9.69 -3.31 -15.60
N TYR A 127 8.64 -2.50 -15.58
CA TYR A 127 8.73 -1.05 -15.56
C TYR A 127 8.70 -0.50 -14.14
N PHE A 128 9.55 0.49 -13.90
CA PHE A 128 9.41 1.40 -12.77
C PHE A 128 9.16 2.80 -13.29
N LEU A 129 8.54 3.63 -12.46
CA LEU A 129 8.47 5.05 -12.74
C LEU A 129 9.83 5.73 -12.48
N PRO A 130 10.10 6.87 -13.17
CA PRO A 130 11.37 7.58 -13.03
C PRO A 130 11.55 8.17 -11.62
N TRP A 131 10.46 8.50 -10.93
CA TRP A 131 10.46 8.97 -9.55
C TRP A 131 9.87 7.90 -8.62
N ARG A 132 10.63 7.49 -7.59
CA ARG A 132 10.32 6.34 -6.73
C ARG A 132 10.37 6.68 -5.23
N PRO A 133 9.42 7.49 -4.73
CA PRO A 133 9.45 7.96 -3.34
C PRO A 133 9.01 6.88 -2.33
N ILE A 134 8.36 5.82 -2.79
CA ILE A 134 7.77 4.81 -1.91
C ILE A 134 8.84 3.78 -1.53
N GLN A 135 9.14 3.71 -0.23
CA GLN A 135 10.01 2.64 0.29
C GLN A 135 9.28 1.30 0.16
N VAL A 136 9.96 0.32 -0.45
CA VAL A 136 9.41 -1.03 -0.59
C VAL A 136 9.11 -1.61 0.79
N SER A 137 7.91 -2.14 0.98
CA SER A 137 7.58 -2.91 2.19
C SER A 137 7.92 -4.39 1.97
N PRO A 138 8.42 -5.09 2.99
CA PRO A 138 8.67 -6.52 2.88
C PRO A 138 7.39 -7.28 2.52
N ILE A 139 7.51 -8.25 1.62
CA ILE A 139 6.41 -9.15 1.26
C ILE A 139 6.16 -10.07 2.46
N GLY A 140 4.92 -10.12 2.94
CA GLY A 140 4.47 -10.98 4.04
C GLY A 140 4.34 -10.26 5.39
N VAL A 141 3.21 -10.54 6.07
CA VAL A 141 2.86 -9.98 7.38
C VAL A 141 3.95 -10.24 8.43
N GLY A 142 4.64 -11.39 8.36
CA GLY A 142 5.76 -11.72 9.27
C GLY A 142 6.98 -10.81 9.13
N ASN A 143 7.31 -10.38 7.90
CA ASN A 143 8.43 -9.46 7.66
C ASN A 143 8.03 -8.00 7.87
N PHE A 144 6.74 -7.68 7.83
CA PHE A 144 6.21 -6.35 8.17
C PHE A 144 6.41 -5.99 9.66
N PHE A 145 6.48 -6.99 10.54
CA PHE A 145 6.82 -6.83 11.97
C PHE A 145 8.29 -7.16 12.30
N SER A 146 9.14 -7.36 11.30
CA SER A 146 10.59 -7.49 11.51
C SER A 146 11.23 -6.15 11.90
N GLU A 147 12.49 -6.17 12.37
CA GLU A 147 13.24 -4.94 12.69
C GLU A 147 13.23 -3.90 11.55
N TRP A 148 13.16 -4.37 10.31
CA TRP A 148 13.12 -3.51 9.13
C TRP A 148 11.76 -2.84 8.95
N GLY A 149 10.66 -3.55 9.19
CA GLY A 149 9.30 -2.99 9.21
C GLY A 149 9.13 -1.92 10.31
N TRP A 150 9.72 -2.15 11.48
CA TRP A 150 9.77 -1.16 12.56
C TRP A 150 10.59 0.09 12.18
N ARG A 151 11.67 -0.08 11.41
CA ARG A 151 12.51 1.02 10.91
C ARG A 151 11.77 1.93 9.92
N VAL A 152 10.93 1.36 9.05
CA VAL A 152 10.06 2.10 8.13
C VAL A 152 8.96 2.86 8.88
N ILE A 153 8.38 2.26 9.92
CA ILE A 153 7.38 2.91 10.78
C ILE A 153 8.02 4.07 11.59
N LYS A 154 9.18 3.86 12.22
CA LYS A 154 9.91 4.88 13.01
C LYS A 154 10.29 6.11 12.19
N LYS A 155 10.76 5.92 10.95
CA LYS A 155 11.15 7.04 10.07
C LYS A 155 9.95 7.91 9.68
N ARG A 156 8.75 7.34 9.68
CA ARG A 156 7.51 8.02 9.25
C ARG A 156 6.73 8.68 10.40
N THR A 157 6.98 8.27 11.66
CA THR A 157 6.35 8.85 12.86
C THR A 157 7.21 9.90 13.57
N GLY A 158 8.47 10.09 13.17
CA GLY A 158 9.37 11.07 13.79
C GLY A 158 9.84 10.70 15.20
N LEU A 159 9.66 9.44 15.62
CA LEU A 159 10.04 8.91 16.94
C LEU A 159 11.54 8.55 17.06
N GLY A 160 12.36 8.93 16.08
CA GLY A 160 13.76 8.52 15.95
C GLY A 160 14.76 9.67 16.01
N ARG A 161 14.44 10.77 16.68
CA ARG A 161 15.48 11.68 17.17
C ARG A 161 15.83 11.22 18.59
N ASP A 162 17.11 10.98 18.81
CA ASP A 162 17.74 10.66 20.11
C ASP A 162 17.73 9.18 20.50
N VAL A 163 18.50 8.34 19.81
CA VAL A 163 19.18 7.22 20.48
C VAL A 163 20.55 7.01 19.86
N ASP A 164 21.59 7.34 20.62
CA ASP A 164 22.99 7.00 20.36
C ASP A 164 23.16 5.48 20.55
N TYR A 165 23.66 4.80 19.52
CA TYR A 165 23.82 3.34 19.50
C TYR A 165 25.24 2.89 19.91
N SER A 166 26.05 3.78 20.48
CA SER A 166 27.45 3.47 20.79
C SER A 166 27.67 2.57 22.02
N LEU A 167 26.64 2.00 22.64
CA LEU A 167 26.86 1.24 23.87
C LEU A 167 25.92 0.03 24.04
N CYS A 168 26.56 -1.15 24.00
CA CYS A 168 26.19 -2.37 24.72
C CYS A 168 25.03 -3.23 24.13
N ILE A 169 25.18 -4.55 23.95
CA ILE A 169 26.00 -5.53 24.69
C ILE A 169 26.52 -6.62 23.73
N THR A 170 27.82 -6.61 23.44
CA THR A 170 28.69 -7.78 23.63
C THR A 170 28.83 -8.01 25.13
N GLY A 171 28.75 -9.27 25.56
CA GLY A 171 28.68 -9.64 26.97
C GLY A 171 29.86 -9.12 27.80
N GLN A 172 29.54 -8.58 28.99
CA GLN A 172 30.35 -8.72 30.19
C GLN A 172 29.56 -8.29 31.44
N ASN A 173 29.75 -9.07 32.50
CA ASN A 173 29.33 -8.86 33.88
C ASN A 173 29.58 -7.44 34.39
N VAL A 174 28.55 -6.73 34.89
CA VAL A 174 28.70 -5.82 36.05
C VAL A 174 27.40 -5.78 36.87
N LYS A 175 27.59 -5.85 38.19
CA LYS A 175 26.62 -5.89 39.29
C LYS A 175 25.83 -4.58 39.48
N ASN A 176 24.61 -4.74 40.00
CA ASN A 176 23.87 -3.86 40.92
C ASN A 176 23.95 -2.33 40.75
N HIS A 177 22.80 -1.73 40.37
CA HIS A 177 22.33 -0.55 41.11
C HIS A 177 20.79 -0.41 41.08
N LYS A 178 20.19 -0.44 42.28
CA LYS A 178 18.81 -0.06 42.57
C LYS A 178 18.63 1.45 42.39
N ARG A 179 17.54 1.89 41.76
CA ARG A 179 16.81 3.09 42.24
C ARG A 179 15.33 3.06 41.86
N LYS A 180 14.51 3.36 42.86
CA LYS A 180 13.05 3.35 42.90
C LYS A 180 12.43 4.63 42.32
N SER A 181 11.24 4.45 41.72
CA SER A 181 10.01 5.27 41.76
C SER A 181 10.08 6.81 41.58
N ASN A 182 9.29 7.33 40.64
CA ASN A 182 7.99 7.91 41.01
C ASN A 182 7.04 8.07 39.81
N LEU A 183 5.76 7.86 40.11
CA LEU A 183 4.59 7.98 39.23
C LEU A 183 4.23 9.45 39.02
N GLU A 184 3.78 9.81 37.83
CA GLU A 184 2.67 10.76 37.67
C GLU A 184 1.99 10.55 36.30
N GLY A 185 0.69 10.33 36.35
CA GLY A 185 -0.11 9.95 35.19
C GLY A 185 -0.52 11.13 34.33
N THR A 186 -0.58 10.91 33.02
CA THR A 186 -1.50 11.64 32.14
C THR A 186 -2.09 10.67 31.10
N LYS A 187 -3.37 10.32 31.27
CA LYS A 187 -4.15 9.66 30.22
C LYS A 187 -4.35 10.67 29.09
N LYS A 188 -3.72 10.46 27.93
CA LYS A 188 -4.02 11.22 26.71
C LYS A 188 -4.65 10.30 25.68
N THR A 189 -5.97 10.29 25.65
CA THR A 189 -6.77 9.69 24.58
C THR A 189 -6.54 10.50 23.29
N SER A 190 -5.63 10.03 22.45
CA SER A 190 -5.37 10.66 21.15
C SER A 190 -6.45 10.23 20.15
N SER A 191 -7.45 11.09 19.98
CA SER A 191 -8.44 10.98 18.91
C SER A 191 -7.74 10.93 17.54
N VAL A 192 -8.03 9.87 16.78
CA VAL A 192 -7.56 9.59 15.40
C VAL A 192 -7.72 10.79 14.46
N ARG A 193 -8.70 11.68 14.75
CA ARG A 193 -8.94 12.93 14.03
C ARG A 193 -7.74 13.90 14.08
N SER A 194 -7.00 13.93 15.20
CA SER A 194 -5.85 14.81 15.39
C SER A 194 -4.60 14.36 14.61
N SER A 195 -4.45 13.05 14.41
CA SER A 195 -3.38 12.47 13.59
C SER A 195 -3.63 12.71 12.11
N LEU A 196 -4.88 12.58 11.65
CA LEU A 196 -5.25 12.85 10.25
C LEU A 196 -5.03 14.31 9.85
N LEU A 197 -5.41 15.25 10.73
CA LEU A 197 -5.21 16.68 10.48
C LEU A 197 -3.73 17.05 10.43
N ARG A 198 -2.85 16.41 11.23
CA ARG A 198 -1.40 16.60 11.12
C ARG A 198 -0.85 16.10 9.80
N VAL A 199 -1.29 14.92 9.35
CA VAL A 199 -0.87 14.35 8.07
C VAL A 199 -1.27 15.28 6.91
N ILE A 200 -2.51 15.77 6.89
CA ILE A 200 -2.99 16.72 5.85
C ILE A 200 -2.19 18.04 5.88
N ARG A 201 -1.85 18.55 7.07
CA ARG A 201 -1.08 19.80 7.21
C ARG A 201 0.36 19.68 6.69
N VAL A 202 1.00 18.52 6.91
CA VAL A 202 2.34 18.24 6.39
C VAL A 202 2.34 18.17 4.86
N TYR A 203 1.35 17.53 4.24
CA TYR A 203 1.27 17.48 2.77
C TYR A 203 1.02 18.85 2.14
N LYS A 204 0.21 19.71 2.77
CA LYS A 204 -0.06 21.06 2.25
C LYS A 204 1.17 21.98 2.35
N LEU A 205 2.01 21.80 3.37
CA LEU A 205 3.23 22.59 3.56
C LEU A 205 4.35 22.15 2.59
N SER A 206 4.48 20.86 2.33
CA SER A 206 5.43 20.34 1.32
C SER A 206 5.05 20.74 -0.11
N TYR A 207 3.75 20.82 -0.41
CA TYR A 207 3.29 21.31 -1.72
C TYR A 207 3.56 22.81 -1.92
N TRP A 208 3.53 23.61 -0.85
CA TRP A 208 3.78 25.04 -0.91
C TRP A 208 5.26 25.38 -1.03
N LEU A 209 6.12 24.67 -0.27
CA LEU A 209 7.58 24.85 -0.33
C LEU A 209 8.19 24.43 -1.67
N SER A 210 7.54 23.52 -2.41
CA SER A 210 8.01 23.12 -3.74
C SER A 210 7.61 24.09 -4.86
N TYR A 211 6.74 25.07 -4.59
CA TYR A 211 6.26 26.05 -5.59
C TYR A 211 6.85 27.44 -5.40
N THR A 212 7.35 27.76 -4.20
CA THR A 212 8.16 28.97 -3.96
C THR A 212 9.62 28.56 -3.89
N GLY A 213 10.32 28.60 -5.02
CA GLY A 213 11.76 28.32 -5.08
C GLY A 213 12.58 29.34 -4.29
N LYS A 214 12.67 29.15 -2.97
CA LYS A 214 13.57 29.83 -2.04
C LYS A 214 14.29 28.81 -1.20
#